data_AF-A0A3D4TSG8-F1
#
_entry.id   AF-A0A3D4TSG8-F1
#
_cell.length_a   1.000
_cell.length_b   1.000
_cell.length_c   1.000
_cell.angle_alpha   90.00
_cell.angle_beta   90.00
_cell.angle_gamma   90.00
#
_symmetry.space_group_name_H-M   'P 1'
#
loop_
_entity.id
_entity.type
_entity.pdbx_description
1 polymer ?
#
loop_
_entity_poly.entity_id
_entity_poly.type
_entity_poly.pdbx_seq_one_letter_code
_entity_poly.pdbx_strand_id
1 'polypeptide(L)'
;IMTGDPVTPFMVDLWRFGALKGRESQAWDALRRNAFGTPPLNSRMAGRSGNPTYLDKGYVVYDRAFPSKGMDVDPHHGGSATLEYALADCALSQMADGLGHAQDAATLRERGRNWRKVWDPQVRDAETGFTGFPRPRTEDGQWYTPADGHYSPRSHHGFHEGTAWQYQWLAQQDVPGLVEAMD
;
A
#
# COMPACT_ATOMS: atom_id res chain seq x y z
N ILE A 1 6.89 1.26 -15.65
CA ILE A 1 5.44 1.10 -15.32
C ILE A 1 5.43 0.95 -13.82
N MET A 2 4.65 1.75 -13.12
CA MET A 2 4.77 1.88 -11.66
C MET A 2 4.08 0.73 -10.90
N THR A 3 4.38 0.64 -9.60
CA THR A 3 3.72 -0.25 -8.63
C THR A 3 2.47 0.39 -8.01
N GLY A 4 1.77 -0.35 -7.16
CA GLY A 4 0.69 0.13 -6.33
C GLY A 4 -0.70 0.05 -6.96
N ASP A 5 -1.64 0.82 -6.40
CA ASP A 5 -3.04 0.84 -6.85
C ASP A 5 -3.62 2.26 -6.94
N PRO A 6 -3.05 3.13 -7.80
CA PRO A 6 -3.54 4.50 -7.97
C PRO A 6 -4.89 4.56 -8.72
N VAL A 7 -5.27 3.50 -9.43
CA VAL A 7 -6.55 3.47 -10.17
C VAL A 7 -7.75 3.43 -9.22
N THR A 8 -7.63 2.77 -8.07
CA THR A 8 -8.70 2.69 -7.07
C THR A 8 -9.12 4.07 -6.54
N PRO A 9 -8.24 4.90 -5.94
CA PRO A 9 -8.64 6.22 -5.46
C PRO A 9 -9.15 7.11 -6.59
N PHE A 10 -8.56 7.04 -7.79
CA PHE A 10 -9.07 7.77 -8.96
C PHE A 10 -10.52 7.40 -9.32
N MET A 11 -10.82 6.10 -9.39
CA MET A 11 -12.17 5.62 -9.72
C MET A 11 -13.18 5.91 -8.61
N VAL A 12 -12.75 5.86 -7.34
CA VAL A 12 -13.59 6.23 -6.18
C VAL A 12 -13.95 7.72 -6.25
N ASP A 13 -13.01 8.59 -6.61
CA ASP A 13 -13.30 10.01 -6.80
C ASP A 13 -14.29 10.24 -7.95
N LEU A 14 -14.12 9.57 -9.10
CA LEU A 14 -15.09 9.63 -10.19
C LEU A 14 -16.49 9.17 -9.75
N TRP A 15 -16.58 8.11 -8.94
CA TRP A 15 -17.85 7.68 -8.35
C TRP A 15 -18.45 8.76 -7.47
N ARG A 16 -17.65 9.33 -6.56
CA ARG A 16 -18.08 10.36 -5.61
C ARG A 16 -18.61 11.62 -6.30
N PHE A 17 -18.03 12.00 -7.45
CA PHE A 17 -18.49 13.13 -8.26
C PHE A 17 -19.65 12.78 -9.21
N GLY A 18 -20.17 11.54 -9.17
CA GLY A 18 -21.29 11.10 -10.00
C GLY A 18 -20.93 10.81 -11.46
N ALA A 19 -19.64 10.82 -11.82
CA ALA A 19 -19.17 10.53 -13.18
C ALA A 19 -19.39 9.05 -13.58
N LEU A 20 -19.61 8.17 -12.60
CA LEU A 20 -19.90 6.75 -12.82
C LEU A 20 -21.39 6.41 -12.76
N LYS A 21 -22.29 7.39 -12.89
CA LYS A 21 -23.75 7.18 -12.83
C LYS A 21 -24.20 6.07 -13.79
N GLY A 22 -24.85 5.04 -13.25
CA GLY A 22 -25.32 3.86 -14.00
C GLY A 22 -24.24 2.80 -14.27
N ARG A 23 -23.02 2.98 -13.74
CA ARG A 23 -21.88 2.06 -13.88
C ARG A 23 -21.21 1.74 -12.53
N GLU A 24 -21.81 2.15 -11.42
CA GLU A 24 -21.24 2.06 -10.08
C GLU A 24 -20.97 0.61 -9.70
N SER A 25 -21.93 -0.29 -9.97
CA SER A 25 -21.79 -1.72 -9.70
C SER A 25 -20.66 -2.36 -10.52
N GLN A 26 -20.53 -2.00 -11.80
CA GLN A 26 -19.43 -2.48 -12.65
C GLN A 26 -18.07 -1.99 -12.15
N ALA A 27 -17.98 -0.71 -11.78
CA ALA A 27 -16.75 -0.13 -11.22
C ALA A 27 -16.38 -0.81 -9.90
N TRP A 28 -17.35 -0.96 -8.99
CA TRP A 28 -17.18 -1.69 -7.73
C TRP A 28 -16.63 -3.10 -7.95
N ASP A 29 -17.26 -3.90 -8.82
CA ASP A 29 -16.83 -5.28 -9.07
C ASP A 29 -15.40 -5.37 -9.62
N ALA A 30 -14.96 -4.39 -10.41
CA ALA A 30 -13.60 -4.33 -10.91
C ALA A 30 -12.59 -3.98 -9.80
N LEU A 31 -12.88 -2.93 -9.02
CA LEU A 31 -12.01 -2.47 -7.93
C LEU A 31 -11.92 -3.51 -6.81
N ARG A 32 -13.05 -4.10 -6.41
CA ARG A 32 -13.11 -5.17 -5.42
C ARG A 32 -12.27 -6.38 -5.84
N ARG A 33 -12.38 -6.81 -7.10
CA ARG A 33 -11.54 -7.92 -7.60
C ARG A 33 -10.04 -7.61 -7.50
N ASN A 34 -9.63 -6.37 -7.79
CA ASN A 34 -8.23 -5.95 -7.64
C ASN A 34 -7.79 -5.88 -6.17
N ALA A 35 -8.67 -5.42 -5.27
CA ALA A 35 -8.35 -5.21 -3.86
C ALA A 35 -8.40 -6.48 -3.00
N PHE A 36 -8.98 -7.58 -3.49
CA PHE A 36 -9.18 -8.83 -2.73
C PHE A 36 -8.58 -10.07 -3.42
N GLY A 37 -7.82 -9.91 -4.49
CA GLY A 37 -7.21 -11.03 -5.19
C GLY A 37 -6.15 -10.60 -6.18
N THR A 38 -5.61 -11.56 -6.91
CA THR A 38 -4.64 -11.32 -7.97
C THR A 38 -5.25 -11.66 -9.32
N PRO A 39 -4.85 -10.98 -10.41
CA PRO A 39 -5.23 -11.41 -11.75
C PRO A 39 -4.77 -12.86 -12.05
N PRO A 40 -5.42 -13.56 -12.99
CA PRO A 40 -4.96 -14.87 -13.46
C PRO A 40 -3.50 -14.84 -13.95
N LEU A 41 -2.80 -15.99 -13.88
CA LEU A 41 -1.38 -16.09 -14.25
C LEU A 41 -1.10 -15.60 -15.68
N ASN A 42 -1.99 -15.89 -16.63
CA ASN A 42 -1.90 -15.48 -18.03
C ASN A 42 -2.27 -14.00 -18.28
N SER A 43 -2.70 -13.24 -17.27
CA SER A 43 -2.91 -11.80 -17.39
C SER A 43 -1.58 -11.09 -17.63
N ARG A 44 -1.54 -10.20 -18.62
CA ARG A 44 -0.41 -9.28 -18.84
C ARG A 44 -0.26 -8.27 -17.69
N MET A 45 -1.37 -7.87 -17.08
CA MET A 45 -1.41 -6.90 -15.99
C MET A 45 -1.16 -7.61 -14.66
N ALA A 46 -0.30 -7.02 -13.82
CA ALA A 46 0.04 -7.54 -12.50
C ALA A 46 -1.07 -7.31 -11.46
N GLY A 47 -1.89 -6.25 -11.64
CA GLY A 47 -2.84 -5.82 -10.62
C GLY A 47 -2.12 -5.55 -9.30
N ARG A 48 -2.78 -5.84 -8.18
CA ARG A 48 -2.10 -5.88 -6.88
C ARG A 48 -1.29 -7.18 -6.70
N SER A 49 -0.10 -7.23 -7.28
CA SER A 49 0.77 -8.42 -7.23
C SER A 49 1.24 -8.80 -5.82
N GLY A 50 1.25 -7.84 -4.89
CA GLY A 50 1.56 -8.05 -3.46
C GLY A 50 0.40 -8.58 -2.62
N ASN A 51 -0.80 -8.76 -3.19
CA ASN A 51 -1.98 -9.18 -2.42
C ASN A 51 -1.82 -10.48 -1.61
N PRO A 52 -1.12 -11.54 -2.07
CA PRO A 52 -0.98 -12.76 -1.29
C PRO A 52 -0.41 -12.52 0.12
N THR A 53 0.60 -11.65 0.24
CA THR A 53 1.20 -11.30 1.54
C THR A 53 0.47 -10.14 2.22
N TYR A 54 -0.04 -9.18 1.46
CA TYR A 54 -0.79 -8.05 2.03
C TYR A 54 -2.10 -8.48 2.70
N LEU A 55 -2.84 -9.42 2.09
CA LEU A 55 -4.10 -9.92 2.66
C LEU A 55 -3.89 -10.84 3.87
N ASP A 56 -2.76 -11.56 3.91
CA ASP A 56 -2.40 -12.45 5.02
C ASP A 56 -1.76 -11.71 6.20
N LYS A 57 -0.79 -10.83 5.92
CA LYS A 57 0.10 -10.22 6.93
C LYS A 57 -0.20 -8.73 7.18
N GLY A 58 -0.98 -8.09 6.31
CA GLY A 58 -1.25 -6.66 6.34
C GLY A 58 -0.15 -5.79 5.71
N TYR A 59 0.85 -6.38 5.06
CA TYR A 59 1.89 -5.66 4.34
C TYR A 59 2.38 -6.47 3.13
N VAL A 60 2.84 -5.78 2.09
CA VAL A 60 3.52 -6.40 0.96
C VAL A 60 4.95 -6.72 1.38
N VAL A 61 5.30 -8.00 1.35
CA VAL A 61 6.66 -8.46 1.63
C VAL A 61 7.65 -7.83 0.64
N TYR A 62 8.75 -7.32 1.16
CA TYR A 62 9.87 -6.84 0.35
C TYR A 62 10.75 -8.02 -0.09
N ASP A 63 10.61 -8.38 -1.35
CA ASP A 63 11.32 -9.48 -2.00
C ASP A 63 11.82 -9.04 -3.38
N ARG A 64 13.13 -8.80 -3.49
CA ARG A 64 13.79 -8.42 -4.76
C ARG A 64 13.92 -9.59 -5.74
N ALA A 65 13.69 -10.82 -5.31
CA ALA A 65 13.72 -12.01 -6.16
C ALA A 65 12.35 -12.36 -6.75
N PHE A 66 11.27 -11.67 -6.34
CA PHE A 66 9.93 -11.92 -6.84
C PHE A 66 9.87 -11.82 -8.37
N PRO A 67 9.25 -12.77 -9.08
CA PRO A 67 9.22 -12.76 -10.54
C PRO A 67 8.37 -11.62 -11.08
N SER A 68 8.95 -10.78 -11.94
CA SER A 68 8.23 -9.69 -12.60
C SER A 68 7.72 -10.10 -13.99
N LYS A 69 6.60 -9.52 -14.43
CA LYS A 69 6.02 -9.77 -15.77
C LYS A 69 6.57 -8.79 -16.82
N GLY A 70 7.86 -8.48 -16.75
CA GLY A 70 8.54 -7.53 -17.64
C GLY A 70 8.33 -6.04 -17.31
N MET A 71 7.53 -5.74 -16.29
CA MET A 71 7.38 -4.41 -15.69
C MET A 71 7.72 -4.47 -14.20
N ASP A 72 7.84 -3.32 -13.52
CA ASP A 72 8.02 -3.28 -12.07
C ASP A 72 6.85 -3.97 -11.34
N VAL A 73 7.14 -4.50 -10.16
CA VAL A 73 6.24 -5.40 -9.42
C VAL A 73 6.26 -5.07 -7.94
N ASP A 74 5.10 -5.15 -7.28
CA ASP A 74 4.91 -4.60 -5.93
C ASP A 74 5.88 -5.16 -4.89
N PRO A 75 6.19 -6.48 -4.85
CA PRO A 75 7.13 -7.03 -3.88
C PRO A 75 8.57 -6.51 -4.00
N HIS A 76 8.97 -5.99 -5.16
CA HIS A 76 10.28 -5.31 -5.30
C HIS A 76 10.33 -3.98 -4.56
N HIS A 77 9.18 -3.45 -4.13
CA HIS A 77 8.98 -2.15 -3.49
C HIS A 77 7.95 -2.26 -2.36
N GLY A 78 8.03 -3.33 -1.55
CA GLY A 78 6.99 -3.69 -0.58
C GLY A 78 6.63 -2.61 0.45
N GLY A 79 7.57 -1.72 0.80
CA GLY A 79 7.31 -0.57 1.67
C GLY A 79 6.32 0.42 1.03
N SER A 80 6.66 0.95 -0.14
CA SER A 80 5.78 1.87 -0.88
C SER A 80 4.45 1.21 -1.29
N ALA A 81 4.50 -0.04 -1.76
CA ALA A 81 3.29 -0.75 -2.17
C ALA A 81 2.30 -0.95 -1.01
N THR A 82 2.79 -1.23 0.20
CA THR A 82 1.93 -1.33 1.40
C THR A 82 1.22 -0.02 1.70
N LEU A 83 1.93 1.11 1.63
CA LEU A 83 1.38 2.44 1.87
C LEU A 83 0.32 2.81 0.80
N GLU A 84 0.63 2.55 -0.47
CA GLU A 84 -0.28 2.79 -1.59
C GLU A 84 -1.55 1.94 -1.50
N TYR A 85 -1.43 0.66 -1.13
CA TYR A 85 -2.59 -0.21 -0.92
C TYR A 85 -3.45 0.23 0.26
N ALA A 86 -2.83 0.68 1.37
CA ALA A 86 -3.57 1.18 2.52
C ALA A 86 -4.40 2.42 2.15
N LEU A 87 -3.81 3.38 1.42
CA LEU A 87 -4.55 4.55 0.93
C LEU A 87 -5.70 4.14 -0.01
N ALA A 88 -5.41 3.25 -0.97
CA ALA A 88 -6.40 2.73 -1.92
C ALA A 88 -7.55 1.98 -1.22
N ASP A 89 -7.25 1.19 -0.19
CA ASP A 89 -8.25 0.50 0.62
C ASP A 89 -9.14 1.47 1.39
N CYS A 90 -8.57 2.51 1.99
CA CYS A 90 -9.36 3.54 2.64
C CYS A 90 -10.31 4.22 1.64
N ALA A 91 -9.84 4.58 0.45
CA ALA A 91 -10.69 5.17 -0.59
C ALA A 91 -11.82 4.20 -0.99
N LEU A 92 -11.48 2.94 -1.29
CA LEU A 92 -12.45 1.94 -1.70
C LEU A 92 -13.49 1.64 -0.61
N SER A 93 -13.11 1.76 0.66
CA SER A 93 -14.04 1.60 1.79
C SER A 93 -15.20 2.59 1.75
N GLN A 94 -14.97 3.81 1.27
CA GLN A 94 -16.01 4.84 1.14
C GLN A 94 -17.02 4.48 0.04
N MET A 95 -16.51 3.97 -1.09
CA MET A 95 -17.36 3.48 -2.18
C MET A 95 -18.14 2.23 -1.77
N ALA A 96 -17.49 1.30 -1.06
CA ALA A 96 -18.14 0.10 -0.52
C ALA A 96 -19.33 0.48 0.38
N ASP A 97 -19.12 1.42 1.30
CA ASP A 97 -20.15 1.90 2.21
C ASP A 97 -21.32 2.57 1.48
N GLY A 98 -21.01 3.49 0.56
CA GLY A 98 -22.02 4.22 -0.22
C GLY A 98 -22.83 3.35 -1.17
N LEU A 99 -22.32 2.17 -1.55
CA LEU A 99 -23.02 1.19 -2.39
C LEU A 99 -23.66 0.04 -1.59
N GLY A 100 -23.58 0.06 -0.25
CA GLY A 100 -24.23 -0.94 0.60
C GLY A 100 -23.43 -2.22 0.85
N HIS A 101 -22.13 -2.24 0.57
CA HIS A 101 -21.22 -3.35 0.82
C HIS A 101 -20.57 -3.25 2.21
N ALA A 102 -21.39 -3.27 3.27
CA ALA A 102 -20.95 -2.94 4.63
C ALA A 102 -19.80 -3.83 5.17
N GLN A 103 -19.78 -5.13 4.85
CA GLN A 103 -18.72 -6.05 5.30
C GLN A 103 -17.37 -5.74 4.64
N ASP A 104 -17.38 -5.52 3.32
CA ASP A 104 -16.17 -5.11 2.60
C ASP A 104 -15.72 -3.73 3.05
N ALA A 105 -16.65 -2.80 3.29
CA ALA A 105 -16.33 -1.47 3.82
C ALA A 105 -15.60 -1.55 5.18
N ALA A 106 -16.09 -2.36 6.11
CA ALA A 106 -15.43 -2.57 7.41
C ALA A 106 -14.02 -3.16 7.25
N THR A 107 -13.89 -4.18 6.41
CA THR A 107 -12.58 -4.82 6.12
C THR A 107 -11.60 -3.81 5.53
N LEU A 108 -12.04 -3.05 4.52
CA LEU A 108 -11.23 -2.05 3.82
C LEU A 108 -10.82 -0.88 4.72
N ARG A 109 -11.69 -0.42 5.62
CA ARG A 109 -11.34 0.62 6.62
C ARG A 109 -10.21 0.15 7.53
N GLU A 110 -10.25 -1.10 7.99
CA GLU A 110 -9.17 -1.65 8.81
C GLU A 110 -7.87 -1.77 8.01
N ARG A 111 -7.92 -2.28 6.77
CA ARG A 111 -6.73 -2.30 5.90
C ARG A 111 -6.22 -0.90 5.53
N GLY A 112 -7.07 0.12 5.57
CA GLY A 112 -6.66 1.52 5.43
C GLY A 112 -5.62 1.96 6.46
N ARG A 113 -5.53 1.24 7.60
CA ARG A 113 -4.56 1.46 8.67
C ARG A 113 -3.28 0.64 8.52
N ASN A 114 -3.16 -0.18 7.47
CA ASN A 114 -1.99 -1.05 7.24
C ASN A 114 -0.69 -0.28 7.00
N TRP A 115 -0.72 1.03 6.77
CA TRP A 115 0.49 1.87 6.76
C TRP A 115 1.31 1.69 8.06
N ARG A 116 0.63 1.44 9.20
CA ARG A 116 1.28 1.15 10.49
C ARG A 116 2.06 -0.15 10.50
N LYS A 117 1.71 -1.12 9.65
CA LYS A 117 2.41 -2.41 9.56
C LYS A 117 3.84 -2.23 9.07
N VAL A 118 4.11 -1.15 8.33
CA VAL A 118 5.46 -0.81 7.85
C VAL A 118 6.06 0.38 8.57
N TRP A 119 5.45 0.91 9.64
CA TRP A 119 6.04 2.01 10.42
C TRP A 119 7.02 1.48 11.49
N ASP A 120 8.29 1.83 11.37
CA ASP A 120 9.33 1.50 12.35
C ASP A 120 9.72 2.77 13.14
N PRO A 121 9.29 2.89 14.41
CA PRO A 121 9.60 4.06 15.24
C PRO A 121 11.10 4.18 15.57
N GLN A 122 11.88 3.11 15.38
CA GLN A 122 13.30 3.07 15.73
C GLN A 122 14.21 3.55 14.60
N VAL A 123 13.72 3.66 13.37
CA VAL A 123 14.51 4.22 12.27
C VAL A 123 14.78 5.68 12.58
N ARG A 124 16.04 6.08 12.52
CA ARG A 124 16.49 7.43 12.80
C ARG A 124 17.31 7.96 11.64
N ASP A 125 17.02 9.20 11.24
CA ASP A 125 17.89 9.94 10.34
C ASP A 125 18.96 10.66 11.18
N ALA A 126 20.21 10.22 11.08
CA ALA A 126 21.29 10.74 11.91
C ALA A 126 21.57 12.24 11.69
N GLU A 127 21.33 12.75 10.47
CA GLU A 127 21.60 14.14 10.11
C GLU A 127 20.58 15.11 10.73
N THR A 128 19.29 14.76 10.70
CA THR A 128 18.21 15.62 11.21
C THR A 128 17.84 15.29 12.66
N GLY A 129 18.19 14.10 13.13
CA GLY A 129 17.79 13.57 14.43
C GLY A 129 16.37 13.01 14.46
N PHE A 130 15.59 13.16 13.38
CA PHE A 130 14.21 12.70 13.28
C PHE A 130 14.11 11.17 13.39
N THR A 131 13.08 10.68 14.07
CA THR A 131 12.82 9.26 14.34
C THR A 131 11.44 8.87 13.85
N GLY A 132 11.29 7.60 13.48
CA GLY A 132 10.05 7.07 12.94
C GLY A 132 9.96 7.23 11.44
N PHE A 133 10.05 6.11 10.73
CA PHE A 133 9.94 6.07 9.27
C PHE A 133 9.28 4.78 8.81
N PRO A 134 8.68 4.76 7.61
CA PRO A 134 8.31 3.51 7.01
C PRO A 134 9.57 2.69 6.67
N ARG A 135 9.54 1.40 7.00
CA ARG A 135 10.60 0.42 6.73
C ARG A 135 9.99 -0.84 6.12
N PRO A 136 10.57 -1.41 5.06
CA PRO A 136 10.02 -2.61 4.46
C PRO A 136 10.13 -3.82 5.40
N ARG A 137 9.19 -4.77 5.29
CA ARG A 137 9.21 -6.02 6.04
C ARG A 137 9.49 -7.21 5.14
N THR A 138 10.19 -8.19 5.68
CA THR A 138 10.54 -9.45 5.03
C THR A 138 9.46 -10.51 5.24
N GLU A 139 9.61 -11.66 4.56
CA GLU A 139 8.66 -12.78 4.58
C GLU A 139 8.42 -13.31 6.01
N ASP A 140 9.45 -13.34 6.84
CA ASP A 140 9.43 -13.78 8.25
C ASP A 140 8.88 -12.73 9.23
N GLY A 141 8.38 -11.59 8.73
CA GLY A 141 7.82 -10.53 9.57
C GLY A 141 8.84 -9.58 10.16
N GLN A 142 10.14 -9.81 9.94
CA GLN A 142 11.18 -8.92 10.43
C GLN A 142 11.26 -7.64 9.60
N TRP A 143 11.91 -6.64 10.18
CA TRP A 143 12.27 -5.44 9.45
C TRP A 143 13.44 -5.72 8.50
N TYR A 144 13.35 -5.23 7.27
CA TYR A 144 14.46 -5.37 6.32
C TYR A 144 15.71 -4.67 6.84
N THR A 145 16.80 -5.42 6.95
CA THR A 145 18.11 -4.92 7.36
C THR A 145 19.07 -5.10 6.18
N PRO A 146 19.68 -4.02 5.65
CA PRO A 146 20.67 -4.14 4.59
C PRO A 146 21.92 -4.88 5.07
N ALA A 147 22.78 -5.30 4.13
CA ALA A 147 23.95 -6.12 4.44
C ALA A 147 24.98 -5.44 5.36
N ASP A 148 25.00 -4.11 5.40
CA ASP A 148 25.83 -3.31 6.30
C ASP A 148 25.24 -3.19 7.72
N GLY A 149 24.08 -3.81 7.97
CA GLY A 149 23.42 -3.83 9.27
C GLY A 149 22.61 -2.57 9.61
N HIS A 150 22.58 -1.56 8.74
CA HIS A 150 21.97 -0.27 9.04
C HIS A 150 20.94 0.15 7.98
N TYR A 151 19.67 0.27 8.39
CA TYR A 151 18.64 0.81 7.51
C TYR A 151 18.65 2.33 7.52
N SER A 152 18.95 2.95 6.37
CA SER A 152 18.85 4.41 6.19
C SER A 152 17.50 4.82 5.62
N PRO A 153 16.77 5.77 6.25
CA PRO A 153 15.50 6.29 5.70
C PRO A 153 15.69 7.09 4.40
N ARG A 154 16.93 7.43 4.05
CA ARG A 154 17.31 8.08 2.78
C ARG A 154 17.68 7.08 1.68
N SER A 155 17.61 5.78 1.97
CA SER A 155 17.83 4.73 0.96
C SER A 155 16.56 4.43 0.16
N HIS A 156 16.71 3.85 -1.02
CA HIS A 156 15.60 3.42 -1.87
C HIS A 156 15.06 2.02 -1.48
N HIS A 157 15.57 1.41 -0.42
CA HIS A 157 15.24 0.02 -0.08
C HIS A 157 13.75 -0.13 0.25
N GLY A 158 13.05 -0.86 -0.62
CA GLY A 158 11.62 -1.14 -0.58
C GLY A 158 10.72 0.03 -0.94
N PHE A 159 11.25 1.09 -1.55
CA PHE A 159 10.50 2.23 -2.08
C PHE A 159 10.71 2.34 -3.59
N HIS A 160 9.69 2.81 -4.31
CA HIS A 160 9.75 2.99 -5.77
C HIS A 160 9.95 4.46 -6.10
N GLU A 161 11.04 4.80 -6.80
CA GLU A 161 11.40 6.19 -7.19
C GLU A 161 11.44 7.20 -6.02
N GLY A 162 11.68 6.71 -4.80
CA GLY A 162 11.75 7.50 -3.60
C GLY A 162 12.44 6.76 -2.46
N THR A 163 12.36 7.32 -1.27
CA THR A 163 12.94 6.79 -0.02
C THR A 163 11.88 6.81 1.07
N ALA A 164 12.18 6.24 2.23
CA ALA A 164 11.29 6.29 3.38
C ALA A 164 10.91 7.72 3.77
N TRP A 165 11.84 8.66 3.62
CA TRP A 165 11.63 10.09 3.88
C TRP A 165 10.50 10.67 3.02
N GLN A 166 10.46 10.39 1.71
CA GLN A 166 9.37 10.90 0.86
C GLN A 166 8.06 10.17 1.14
N TYR A 167 8.12 8.85 1.36
CA TYR A 167 6.94 8.01 1.50
C TYR A 167 6.27 8.09 2.89
N GLN A 168 6.94 8.59 3.93
CA GLN A 168 6.37 8.69 5.28
C GLN A 168 5.06 9.50 5.33
N TRP A 169 4.84 10.39 4.35
CA TRP A 169 3.65 11.22 4.25
C TRP A 169 2.46 10.52 3.57
N LEU A 170 2.65 9.31 3.03
CA LEU A 170 1.61 8.53 2.34
C LEU A 170 0.70 7.77 3.34
N ALA A 171 0.10 8.54 4.25
CA ALA A 171 -0.89 8.09 5.22
C ALA A 171 -1.99 9.15 5.40
N GLN A 172 -2.34 9.88 4.33
CA GLN A 172 -3.27 11.01 4.36
C GLN A 172 -4.68 10.62 4.82
N GLN A 173 -5.03 9.34 4.73
CA GLN A 173 -6.27 8.79 5.30
C GLN A 173 -6.32 8.83 6.83
N ASP A 174 -5.19 9.06 7.50
CA ASP A 174 -5.04 8.95 8.95
C ASP A 174 -3.94 9.89 9.48
N VAL A 175 -4.08 11.18 9.18
CA VAL A 175 -3.15 12.21 9.62
C VAL A 175 -2.96 12.24 11.15
N PRO A 176 -4.02 12.15 11.99
CA PRO A 176 -3.82 12.12 13.45
C PRO A 176 -2.97 10.93 13.89
N GLY A 177 -3.20 9.75 13.31
CA GLY A 177 -2.40 8.56 13.60
C GLY A 177 -0.96 8.67 13.13
N LEU A 178 -0.70 9.37 12.01
CA LEU A 178 0.65 9.64 11.55
C LEU A 178 1.41 10.55 12.52
N VAL A 179 0.76 11.62 13.00
CA VAL A 179 1.35 12.53 14.01
C VAL A 179 1.69 11.76 15.29
N GLU A 180 0.76 10.95 15.80
CA GLU A 180 1.01 10.10 16.98
C GLU A 180 2.18 9.14 16.79
N ALA A 181 2.40 8.63 15.58
CA ALA A 181 3.49 7.70 15.29
C ALA A 181 4.87 8.38 15.13
N MET A 182 4.89 9.70 14.98
CA MET A 182 6.10 10.53 14.87
C MET A 182 6.57 11.10 16.22
N ASP A 183 5.73 11.06 17.25
CA ASP A 183 6.03 11.50 18.62
C ASP A 183 6.79 10.42 19.42
#